data_AF-A0A7S0XHD0-F1
#
_entry.id   AF-A0A7S0XHD0-F1
#
_cell.length_a   1.000
_cell.length_b   1.000
_cell.length_c   1.000
_cell.angle_alpha   90.00
_cell.angle_beta   90.00
_cell.angle_gamma   90.00
#
_symmetry.space_group_name_H-M   'P 1'
#
loop_
_entity.id
_entity.type
_entity.pdbx_description
1 polymer ?
#
loop_
_entity_poly.entity_id
_entity_poly.type
_entity_poly.pdbx_seq_one_letter_code
_entity_poly.pdbx_strand_id
1 'polypeptide(L)'
;PLDLIHSVQTRRYLLRGTALEIFLLDRSAYFVDLRSTAQRARAYSTLAGLSPRHCYTHMHPEAADPEALLRRSDLTARWCRREMSNFDYLMALNTLAGRTYNDIAQYPVFPWVLADYTSATLDLTDPKVYRDLSKPVGAQEPTRLARFQERFDAFDDPDIPKFHYGSHYSSAGIVLFYLLRLEPFTTLSHQLAGGKFDHADRLFHDVAGAWRGVTSDASDVKELIPEWYYLPEMFSNVNHVDFGNRQSGQALDSVVLPPWAKDPFDFVAKNRAALESEHVSQHLHHWIDLIFGHKQRGRAAECAANV
;
A
#
# COMPACT_ATOMS: atom_id res chain seq x y z
N PRO A 1 -2.45 0.02 30.20
CA PRO A 1 -2.10 -0.99 31.23
C PRO A 1 -1.21 -2.08 30.62
N LEU A 2 -0.22 -2.61 31.35
CA LEU A 2 0.68 -3.65 30.80
C LEU A 2 -0.09 -4.93 30.39
N ASP A 3 -1.15 -5.26 31.12
CA ASP A 3 -2.00 -6.43 30.84
C ASP A 3 -2.82 -6.29 29.56
N LEU A 4 -2.89 -5.10 28.94
CA LEU A 4 -3.54 -4.93 27.64
C LEU A 4 -2.60 -5.11 26.48
N ILE A 5 -1.27 -5.16 26.70
CA ILE A 5 -0.31 -5.24 25.61
C ILE A 5 -0.34 -6.65 25.04
N HIS A 6 -0.66 -6.74 23.75
CA HIS A 6 -0.67 -7.99 22.98
C HIS A 6 0.68 -8.23 22.29
N SER A 7 1.24 -7.22 21.62
CA SER A 7 2.57 -7.34 21.02
C SER A 7 3.30 -6.00 20.95
N VAL A 8 4.64 -6.06 20.85
CA VAL A 8 5.49 -4.88 20.67
C VAL A 8 6.47 -5.18 19.56
N GLN A 9 6.53 -4.30 18.57
CA GLN A 9 7.37 -4.48 17.40
C GLN A 9 8.28 -3.27 17.19
N THR A 10 9.50 -3.51 16.72
CA THR A 10 10.38 -2.41 16.31
C THR A 10 9.93 -1.83 14.98
N ARG A 11 10.07 -0.51 14.84
CA ARG A 11 9.68 0.22 13.63
C ARG A 11 10.78 1.16 13.17
N ARG A 12 10.63 1.57 11.91
CA ARG A 12 11.36 2.71 11.36
C ARG A 12 10.46 3.94 11.38
N TYR A 13 11.06 5.10 11.60
CA TYR A 13 10.45 6.41 11.40
C TYR A 13 11.43 7.25 10.58
N LEU A 14 10.98 7.82 9.46
CA LEU A 14 11.85 8.48 8.48
C LEU A 14 13.07 7.61 8.11
N LEU A 15 12.80 6.31 7.87
CA LEU A 15 13.79 5.27 7.57
C LEU A 15 14.80 4.95 8.69
N ARG A 16 14.70 5.59 9.86
CA ARG A 16 15.57 5.35 11.02
C ARG A 16 14.92 4.35 11.95
N GLY A 17 15.65 3.34 12.41
CA GLY A 17 15.18 2.33 13.35
C GLY A 17 15.02 2.88 14.78
N THR A 18 14.27 3.95 14.98
CA THR A 18 14.14 4.66 16.26
C THR A 18 12.78 4.49 16.92
N ALA A 19 11.83 3.81 16.28
CA ALA A 19 10.45 3.73 16.73
C ALA A 19 10.07 2.33 17.28
N LEU A 20 9.01 2.32 18.08
CA LEU A 20 8.29 1.12 18.53
C LEU A 20 6.81 1.26 18.18
N GLU A 21 6.17 0.14 17.89
CA GLU A 21 4.72 0.05 17.81
C GLU A 21 4.20 -0.97 18.82
N ILE A 22 3.22 -0.56 19.60
CA ILE A 22 2.64 -1.31 20.72
C ILE A 22 1.19 -1.62 20.36
N PHE A 23 0.87 -2.91 20.21
CA PHE A 23 -0.46 -3.40 19.88
C PHE A 23 -1.16 -3.89 21.14
N LEU A 24 -2.41 -3.49 21.34
CA LEU A 24 -3.22 -3.88 22.49
C LEU A 24 -4.25 -4.96 22.12
N LEU A 25 -4.80 -5.63 23.14
CA LEU A 25 -5.82 -6.68 22.99
C LEU A 25 -7.14 -6.18 22.35
N ASP A 26 -7.44 -4.89 22.48
CA ASP A 26 -8.61 -4.24 21.87
C ASP A 26 -8.37 -3.83 20.41
N ARG A 27 -7.23 -4.25 19.82
CA ARG A 27 -6.77 -3.93 18.46
C ARG A 27 -6.33 -2.48 18.24
N SER A 28 -6.32 -1.64 19.28
CA SER A 28 -5.63 -0.35 19.20
C SER A 28 -4.12 -0.56 19.10
N ALA A 29 -3.44 0.39 18.45
CA ALA A 29 -2.00 0.38 18.31
C ALA A 29 -1.43 1.79 18.50
N TYR A 30 -0.29 1.87 19.18
CA TYR A 30 0.40 3.14 19.42
C TYR A 30 1.80 3.10 18.82
N PHE A 31 2.07 4.06 17.94
CA PHE A 31 3.39 4.25 17.34
C PHE A 31 4.15 5.36 18.07
N VAL A 32 5.38 5.07 18.50
CA VAL A 32 6.20 6.00 19.27
C VAL A 32 7.61 6.06 18.68
N ASP A 33 8.00 7.22 18.16
CA ASP A 33 9.40 7.51 17.83
C ASP A 33 10.18 7.88 19.10
N LEU A 34 11.24 7.13 19.38
CA LEU A 34 12.10 7.33 20.54
C LEU A 34 13.37 8.10 20.19
N ARG A 35 13.44 8.72 19.00
CA ARG A 35 14.51 9.63 18.51
C ARG A 35 15.89 9.01 18.31
N SER A 36 16.21 7.91 19.00
CA SER A 36 17.48 7.19 18.85
C SER A 36 17.31 5.67 18.99
N THR A 37 18.16 4.92 18.29
CA THR A 37 18.19 3.46 18.35
C THR A 37 18.49 2.97 19.77
N ALA A 38 19.31 3.70 20.53
CA ALA A 38 19.66 3.38 21.92
C ALA A 38 18.45 3.55 22.86
N GLN A 39 17.69 4.63 22.73
CA GLN A 39 16.45 4.83 23.52
C GLN A 39 15.39 3.79 23.15
N ARG A 40 15.24 3.48 21.86
CA ARG A 40 14.38 2.40 21.38
C ARG A 40 14.74 1.05 21.99
N ALA A 41 16.02 0.68 21.95
CA ALA A 41 16.50 -0.56 22.54
C ALA A 41 16.25 -0.60 24.06
N ARG A 42 16.52 0.50 24.78
CA ARG A 42 16.26 0.59 26.21
C ARG A 42 14.77 0.43 26.53
N ALA A 43 13.88 1.11 25.81
CA ALA A 43 12.44 1.01 26.00
C ALA A 43 11.93 -0.40 25.72
N TYR A 44 12.39 -1.02 24.63
CA TYR A 44 12.05 -2.40 24.28
C TYR A 44 12.49 -3.39 25.36
N SER A 45 13.75 -3.32 25.80
CA SER A 45 14.27 -4.20 26.88
C SER A 45 13.55 -3.98 28.20
N THR A 46 13.14 -2.75 28.50
CA THR A 46 12.35 -2.45 29.71
C THR A 46 10.98 -3.11 29.63
N LEU A 47 10.27 -2.96 28.51
CA LEU A 47 8.97 -3.61 28.28
C LEU A 47 9.09 -5.12 28.33
N ALA A 48 10.13 -5.70 27.72
CA ALA A 48 10.38 -7.14 27.77
C ALA A 48 10.64 -7.63 29.20
N GLY A 49 11.44 -6.88 29.98
CA GLY A 49 11.73 -7.19 31.38
C GLY A 49 10.49 -7.13 32.29
N LEU A 50 9.50 -6.29 31.96
CA LEU A 50 8.21 -6.24 32.66
C LEU A 50 7.33 -7.46 32.39
N SER A 51 7.67 -8.29 31.40
CA SER A 51 6.97 -9.54 31.06
C SER A 51 5.44 -9.38 30.94
N PRO A 52 4.93 -8.58 29.99
CA PRO A 52 3.49 -8.42 29.80
C PRO A 52 2.86 -9.78 29.48
N ARG A 53 1.79 -10.13 30.21
CA ARG A 53 1.21 -11.48 30.23
C ARG A 53 0.87 -12.03 28.84
N HIS A 54 0.46 -11.16 27.92
CA HIS A 54 0.02 -11.55 26.58
C HIS A 54 1.09 -11.35 25.49
N CYS A 55 2.31 -10.90 25.85
CA CYS A 55 3.40 -10.61 24.92
C CYS A 55 4.52 -11.66 24.88
N TYR A 56 4.49 -12.65 25.78
CA TYR A 56 5.66 -13.49 26.09
C TYR A 56 6.22 -14.27 24.88
N THR A 57 5.38 -14.63 23.91
CA THR A 57 5.76 -15.32 22.67
C THR A 57 6.23 -14.40 21.54
N HIS A 58 6.20 -13.08 21.72
CA HIS A 58 6.39 -12.09 20.64
C HIS A 58 7.46 -11.02 20.92
N MET A 59 8.11 -11.04 22.08
CA MET A 59 9.19 -10.10 22.41
C MET A 59 10.57 -10.76 22.29
N HIS A 60 11.08 -10.85 21.06
CA HIS A 60 12.46 -11.30 20.82
C HIS A 60 13.37 -10.12 20.52
N PRO A 61 14.53 -9.97 21.18
CA PRO A 61 15.52 -8.93 20.86
C PRO A 61 15.99 -8.94 19.41
N GLU A 62 15.92 -10.11 18.76
CA GLU A 62 16.22 -10.35 17.36
C GLU A 62 15.08 -9.96 16.38
N ALA A 63 13.92 -9.50 16.90
CA ALA A 63 12.72 -9.14 16.14
C ALA A 63 12.85 -7.85 15.30
N ALA A 64 14.08 -7.41 15.02
CA ALA A 64 14.36 -6.22 14.23
C ALA A 64 14.49 -6.50 12.73
N ASP A 65 14.72 -7.75 12.34
CA ASP A 65 14.84 -8.14 10.93
C ASP A 65 13.54 -8.79 10.39
N PRO A 66 12.81 -8.12 9.48
CA PRO A 66 11.62 -8.65 8.83
C PRO A 66 11.82 -10.01 8.18
N GLU A 67 13.00 -10.26 7.59
CA GLU A 67 13.29 -11.51 6.90
C GLU A 67 13.37 -12.67 7.88
N ALA A 68 14.13 -12.51 8.96
CA ALA A 68 14.20 -13.49 10.04
C ALA A 68 12.83 -13.79 10.66
N LEU A 69 11.98 -12.77 10.84
CA LEU A 69 10.62 -12.95 11.35
C LEU A 69 9.75 -13.76 10.41
N LEU A 70 9.78 -13.47 9.10
CA LEU A 70 9.02 -14.22 8.11
C LEU A 70 9.46 -15.70 8.08
N ARG A 71 10.78 -15.96 8.04
CA ARG A 71 11.36 -17.32 8.01
C ARG A 71 11.00 -18.15 9.24
N ARG A 72 10.83 -17.53 10.41
CA ARG A 72 10.44 -18.20 11.66
C ARG A 72 8.93 -18.40 11.79
N SER A 73 8.15 -17.68 11.00
CA SER A 73 6.69 -17.77 11.00
C SER A 73 6.19 -18.92 10.11
N ASP A 74 4.99 -19.42 10.38
CA ASP A 74 4.30 -20.37 9.47
C ASP A 74 3.45 -19.63 8.41
N LEU A 75 3.57 -18.30 8.28
CA LEU A 75 2.67 -17.47 7.45
C LEU A 75 2.66 -17.91 5.98
N THR A 76 3.84 -18.02 5.37
CA THR A 76 3.98 -18.41 3.96
C THR A 76 3.45 -19.82 3.71
N ALA A 77 3.74 -20.76 4.61
CA ALA A 77 3.29 -22.14 4.44
C ALA A 77 1.76 -22.26 4.63
N ARG A 78 1.17 -21.53 5.58
CA ARG A 78 -0.29 -21.41 5.73
C ARG A 78 -0.94 -20.81 4.48
N TRP A 79 -0.35 -19.77 3.91
CA TRP A 79 -0.80 -19.18 2.65
C TRP A 79 -0.75 -20.18 1.49
N CYS A 80 0.37 -20.89 1.31
CA CYS A 80 0.50 -21.95 0.29
C CYS A 80 -0.51 -23.09 0.50
N ARG A 81 -0.84 -23.44 1.75
CA ARG A 81 -1.87 -24.45 2.09
C ARG A 81 -3.31 -23.91 2.03
N ARG A 82 -3.51 -22.63 1.67
CA ARG A 82 -4.81 -21.93 1.65
C ARG A 82 -5.51 -21.83 3.01
N GLU A 83 -4.74 -21.90 4.09
CA GLU A 83 -5.20 -21.63 5.46
C GLU A 83 -5.17 -20.13 5.80
N MET A 84 -4.76 -19.31 4.84
CA MET A 84 -4.66 -17.86 4.88
C MET A 84 -4.99 -17.29 3.50
N SER A 85 -5.82 -16.25 3.45
CA SER A 85 -6.21 -15.59 2.20
C SER A 85 -5.04 -14.78 1.61
N ASN A 86 -5.13 -14.42 0.33
CA ASN A 86 -4.16 -13.52 -0.30
C ASN A 86 -4.11 -12.18 0.43
N PHE A 87 -5.28 -11.64 0.79
CA PHE A 87 -5.39 -10.40 1.56
C PHE A 87 -4.67 -10.49 2.91
N ASP A 88 -4.92 -11.55 3.69
CA ASP A 88 -4.34 -11.70 5.03
C ASP A 88 -2.81 -11.87 4.95
N TYR A 89 -2.34 -12.59 3.93
CA TYR A 89 -0.90 -12.76 3.70
C TYR A 89 -0.24 -11.42 3.33
N LEU A 90 -0.86 -10.63 2.45
CA LEU A 90 -0.39 -9.28 2.12
C LEU A 90 -0.37 -8.35 3.34
N MET A 91 -1.39 -8.40 4.20
CA MET A 91 -1.40 -7.64 5.47
C MET A 91 -0.28 -8.07 6.41
N ALA A 92 -0.03 -9.38 6.51
CA ALA A 92 1.05 -9.91 7.33
C ALA A 92 2.42 -9.46 6.80
N LEU A 93 2.66 -9.53 5.49
CA LEU A 93 3.90 -9.05 4.86
C LEU A 93 4.11 -7.55 5.08
N ASN A 94 3.07 -6.74 4.90
CA ASN A 94 3.13 -5.30 5.18
C ASN A 94 3.52 -5.04 6.63
N THR A 95 2.87 -5.73 7.58
CA THR A 95 3.14 -5.58 9.02
C THR A 95 4.58 -5.96 9.37
N LEU A 96 5.06 -7.10 8.84
CA LEU A 96 6.45 -7.55 9.04
C LEU A 96 7.46 -6.59 8.42
N ALA A 97 7.14 -5.99 7.28
CA ALA A 97 7.97 -4.96 6.64
C ALA A 97 7.98 -3.62 7.40
N GLY A 98 7.23 -3.51 8.51
CA GLY A 98 7.14 -2.32 9.35
C GLY A 98 6.14 -1.26 8.85
N ARG A 99 5.26 -1.63 7.91
CA ARG A 99 4.16 -0.77 7.45
C ARG A 99 3.08 -0.68 8.54
N THR A 100 2.46 0.49 8.67
CA THR A 100 1.47 0.75 9.73
C THR A 100 0.45 1.81 9.33
N TYR A 101 -0.75 1.73 9.91
CA TYR A 101 -1.78 2.75 9.83
C TYR A 101 -1.48 4.00 10.67
N ASN A 102 -0.60 3.90 11.67
CA ASN A 102 -0.25 5.01 12.56
C ASN A 102 0.72 6.03 11.94
N ASP A 103 1.32 5.71 10.80
CA ASP A 103 2.17 6.62 10.02
C ASP A 103 1.85 6.47 8.53
N ILE A 104 1.10 7.45 8.00
CA ILE A 104 0.64 7.46 6.61
C ILE A 104 1.78 7.53 5.59
N ALA A 105 3.00 7.91 6.00
CA ALA A 105 4.16 7.87 5.11
C ALA A 105 4.69 6.44 4.87
N GLN A 106 4.31 5.48 5.71
CA GLN A 106 4.67 4.06 5.61
C GLN A 106 3.42 3.16 5.66
N TYR A 107 2.34 3.63 5.05
CA TYR A 107 1.08 2.91 4.97
C TYR A 107 1.23 1.56 4.25
N PRO A 108 0.39 0.55 4.58
CA PRO A 108 0.36 -0.70 3.85
C PRO A 108 0.11 -0.50 2.35
N VAL A 109 0.75 -1.33 1.53
CA VAL A 109 0.67 -1.30 0.07
C VAL A 109 0.06 -2.60 -0.46
N PHE A 110 -0.83 -2.49 -1.43
CA PHE A 110 -1.50 -3.58 -2.12
C PHE A 110 -1.35 -3.42 -3.65
N PRO A 111 -1.33 -4.52 -4.42
CA PRO A 111 -1.20 -4.44 -5.88
C PRO A 111 -2.48 -3.91 -6.52
N TRP A 112 -2.37 -3.17 -7.62
CA TRP A 112 -3.43 -3.23 -8.63
C TRP A 112 -3.58 -4.67 -9.14
N VAL A 113 -4.80 -5.21 -9.08
CA VAL A 113 -5.12 -6.58 -9.53
C VAL A 113 -5.83 -6.59 -10.88
N LEU A 114 -6.85 -5.74 -11.04
CA LEU A 114 -7.59 -5.63 -12.29
C LEU A 114 -6.95 -4.56 -13.18
N ALA A 115 -7.09 -4.76 -14.49
CA ALA A 115 -6.67 -3.83 -15.54
C ALA A 115 -7.86 -3.35 -16.41
N ASP A 116 -9.05 -3.97 -16.26
CA ASP A 116 -10.27 -3.59 -16.97
C ASP A 116 -11.24 -2.83 -16.07
N TYR A 117 -11.35 -1.53 -16.34
CA TYR A 117 -12.26 -0.62 -15.66
C TYR A 117 -13.24 0.08 -16.62
N THR A 118 -13.35 -0.41 -17.86
CA THR A 118 -14.18 0.23 -18.90
C THR A 118 -15.21 -0.71 -19.51
N SER A 119 -15.03 -2.03 -19.43
CA SER A 119 -16.02 -3.00 -19.92
C SER A 119 -17.34 -2.93 -19.14
N ALA A 120 -18.43 -3.25 -19.84
CA ALA A 120 -19.78 -3.34 -19.26
C ALA A 120 -19.89 -4.49 -18.23
N THR A 121 -19.10 -5.54 -18.39
CA THR A 121 -19.10 -6.74 -17.55
C THR A 121 -17.68 -7.13 -17.19
N LEU A 122 -17.49 -7.68 -15.99
CA LEU A 122 -16.22 -8.19 -15.52
C LEU A 122 -16.26 -9.72 -15.47
N ASP A 123 -15.45 -10.37 -16.30
CA ASP A 123 -15.28 -11.82 -16.31
C ASP A 123 -13.93 -12.18 -15.65
N LEU A 124 -13.97 -12.66 -14.41
CA LEU A 124 -12.78 -13.08 -13.67
C LEU A 124 -12.14 -14.37 -14.20
N THR A 125 -12.74 -15.03 -15.19
CA THR A 125 -12.13 -16.17 -15.89
C THR A 125 -11.27 -15.74 -17.06
N ASP A 126 -11.42 -14.52 -17.57
CA ASP A 126 -10.58 -13.98 -18.64
C ASP A 126 -9.27 -13.43 -18.07
N PRO A 127 -8.10 -14.03 -18.37
CA PRO A 127 -6.82 -13.52 -17.89
C PRO A 127 -6.52 -12.07 -18.32
N LYS A 128 -7.19 -11.55 -19.35
CA LYS A 128 -6.98 -10.16 -19.83
C LYS A 128 -7.53 -9.09 -18.90
N VAL A 129 -8.45 -9.42 -17.98
CA VAL A 129 -8.96 -8.44 -17.01
C VAL A 129 -7.96 -8.18 -15.88
N TYR A 130 -6.89 -8.99 -15.78
CA TYR A 130 -5.89 -8.90 -14.74
C TYR A 130 -4.66 -8.10 -15.20
N ARG A 131 -4.08 -7.38 -14.24
CA ARG A 131 -2.76 -6.77 -14.38
C ARG A 131 -1.67 -7.85 -14.38
N ASP A 132 -0.59 -7.63 -15.13
CA ASP A 132 0.60 -8.46 -15.02
C ASP A 132 1.33 -8.19 -13.69
N LEU A 133 1.13 -9.08 -12.71
CA LEU A 133 1.72 -8.99 -11.37
C LEU A 133 3.25 -9.19 -11.37
N SER A 134 3.85 -9.65 -12.47
CA SER A 134 5.31 -9.81 -12.57
C SER A 134 6.06 -8.51 -12.87
N LYS A 135 5.32 -7.45 -13.21
CA LYS A 135 5.85 -6.14 -13.58
C LYS A 135 5.41 -5.05 -12.59
N PRO A 136 6.25 -4.05 -12.28
CA PRO A 136 5.79 -2.87 -11.55
C PRO A 136 4.73 -2.10 -12.36
N VAL A 137 3.93 -1.25 -11.71
CA VAL A 137 2.83 -0.53 -12.38
C VAL A 137 3.33 0.39 -13.50
N GLY A 138 4.53 0.96 -13.33
CA GLY A 138 5.19 1.77 -14.35
C GLY A 138 5.61 0.99 -15.61
N ALA A 139 5.66 -0.34 -15.54
CA ALA A 139 6.12 -1.22 -16.62
C ALA A 139 5.00 -2.01 -17.32
N GLN A 140 3.72 -1.71 -17.01
CA GLN A 140 2.59 -2.41 -17.63
C GLN A 140 2.50 -2.13 -19.14
N GLU A 141 2.73 -0.89 -19.54
CA GLU A 141 2.66 -0.45 -20.94
C GLU A 141 4.04 -0.44 -21.61
N PRO A 142 4.27 -1.21 -22.70
CA PRO A 142 5.59 -1.34 -23.32
C PRO A 142 6.20 -0.02 -23.79
N THR A 143 5.39 0.88 -24.35
CA THR A 143 5.85 2.19 -24.84
C THR A 143 6.30 3.08 -23.68
N ARG A 144 5.62 2.99 -22.54
CA ARG A 144 5.98 3.73 -21.33
C ARG A 144 7.21 3.13 -20.66
N LEU A 145 7.31 1.81 -20.61
CA LEU A 145 8.49 1.10 -20.14
C LEU A 145 9.74 1.52 -20.92
N ALA A 146 9.67 1.56 -22.26
CA ALA A 146 10.79 2.01 -23.09
C ALA A 146 11.27 3.41 -22.70
N ARG A 147 10.35 4.35 -22.44
CA ARG A 147 10.69 5.71 -21.99
C ARG A 147 11.35 5.72 -20.60
N PHE A 148 10.91 4.87 -19.68
CA PHE A 148 11.59 4.74 -18.37
C PHE A 148 12.99 4.15 -18.52
N GLN A 149 13.16 3.17 -19.40
CA GLN A 149 14.45 2.56 -19.67
C GLN A 149 15.43 3.55 -20.32
N GLU A 150 14.98 4.29 -21.34
CA GLU A 150 15.77 5.34 -21.98
C GLU A 150 16.23 6.39 -20.96
N ARG A 151 15.35 6.81 -20.05
CA ARG A 151 15.70 7.75 -18.97
C ARG A 151 16.71 7.15 -18.00
N PHE A 152 16.53 5.89 -17.58
CA PHE A 152 17.46 5.19 -16.69
C PHE A 152 18.86 5.08 -17.32
N ASP A 153 18.92 4.69 -18.60
CA ASP A 153 20.16 4.50 -19.34
C ASP A 153 20.88 5.83 -19.59
N ALA A 154 20.14 6.88 -19.94
CA ALA A 154 20.68 8.22 -20.19
C ALA A 154 20.98 9.02 -18.91
N PHE A 155 20.45 8.63 -17.75
CA PHE A 155 20.70 9.33 -16.49
C PHE A 155 22.16 9.13 -16.06
N ASP A 156 22.89 10.25 -16.00
CA ASP A 156 24.29 10.31 -15.56
C ASP A 156 24.43 11.51 -14.63
N ASP A 157 24.43 11.24 -13.33
CA ASP A 157 24.56 12.23 -12.27
C ASP A 157 25.60 11.72 -11.26
N PRO A 158 26.57 12.55 -10.83
CA PRO A 158 27.64 12.11 -9.93
C PRO A 158 27.16 11.80 -8.51
N ASP A 159 26.03 12.38 -8.07
CA ASP A 159 25.54 12.29 -6.70
C ASP A 159 24.27 11.42 -6.59
N ILE A 160 23.46 11.37 -7.64
CA ILE A 160 22.16 10.69 -7.65
C ILE A 160 22.28 9.34 -8.39
N PRO A 161 21.97 8.20 -7.74
CA PRO A 161 21.91 6.91 -8.43
C PRO A 161 20.85 6.90 -9.54
N LYS A 162 21.07 6.09 -10.59
CA LYS A 162 20.07 5.87 -11.65
C LYS A 162 18.76 5.31 -11.07
N PHE A 163 17.64 5.76 -11.62
CA PHE A 163 16.29 5.35 -11.23
C PHE A 163 15.36 5.32 -12.45
N HIS A 164 14.38 4.42 -12.43
CA HIS A 164 13.29 4.38 -13.40
C HIS A 164 12.22 5.39 -12.99
N TYR A 165 11.90 5.47 -11.71
CA TYR A 165 10.77 6.24 -11.19
C TYR A 165 11.21 7.38 -10.27
N GLY A 166 10.85 8.62 -10.63
CA GLY A 166 11.05 9.80 -9.77
C GLY A 166 9.97 9.97 -8.70
N SER A 167 8.95 9.12 -8.70
CA SER A 167 7.87 9.06 -7.72
C SER A 167 7.77 7.65 -7.15
N HIS A 168 7.20 7.54 -5.95
CA HIS A 168 7.11 6.27 -5.25
C HIS A 168 5.68 5.73 -5.27
N TYR A 169 5.53 4.40 -5.28
CA TYR A 169 4.24 3.71 -5.37
C TYR A 169 3.37 3.83 -4.10
N SER A 170 3.96 4.26 -2.98
CA SER A 170 3.29 4.40 -1.68
C SER A 170 3.81 5.65 -0.97
N SER A 171 2.93 6.59 -0.63
CA SER A 171 3.28 7.82 0.07
C SER A 171 2.06 8.38 0.79
N ALA A 172 2.27 9.29 1.74
CA ALA A 172 1.19 9.96 2.46
C ALA A 172 0.19 10.64 1.50
N GLY A 173 0.69 11.28 0.44
CA GLY A 173 -0.16 11.90 -0.58
C GLY A 173 -1.05 10.90 -1.33
N ILE A 174 -0.58 9.67 -1.53
CA ILE A 174 -1.35 8.60 -2.19
C ILE A 174 -2.47 8.09 -1.29
N VAL A 175 -2.19 7.91 0.00
CA VAL A 175 -3.20 7.52 1.00
C VAL A 175 -4.30 8.57 1.07
N LEU A 176 -3.91 9.85 1.17
CA LEU A 176 -4.83 10.99 1.20
C LEU A 176 -5.62 11.12 -0.11
N PHE A 177 -5.00 10.82 -1.25
CA PHE A 177 -5.67 10.79 -2.55
C PHE A 177 -6.82 9.75 -2.56
N TYR A 178 -6.57 8.51 -2.11
CA TYR A 178 -7.60 7.46 -2.11
C TYR A 178 -8.66 7.66 -1.03
N LEU A 179 -8.26 8.06 0.18
CA LEU A 179 -9.17 8.17 1.34
C LEU A 179 -9.80 9.54 1.52
N LEU A 180 -9.68 10.43 0.52
CA LEU A 180 -10.14 11.83 0.53
C LEU A 180 -11.56 12.06 1.08
N ARG A 181 -12.45 11.06 0.96
CA ARG A 181 -13.88 11.15 1.34
C ARG A 181 -14.16 10.71 2.77
N LEU A 182 -13.16 10.22 3.50
CA LEU A 182 -13.29 9.71 4.86
C LEU A 182 -12.54 10.60 5.85
N GLU A 183 -13.16 10.93 6.97
CA GLU A 183 -12.43 11.52 8.09
C GLU A 183 -11.57 10.46 8.80
N PRO A 184 -10.38 10.81 9.32
CA PRO A 184 -9.77 12.15 9.37
C PRO A 184 -9.01 12.56 8.09
N PHE A 185 -9.01 11.75 7.03
CA PHE A 185 -8.20 11.96 5.83
C PHE A 185 -8.66 13.15 4.99
N THR A 186 -9.95 13.47 5.00
CA THR A 186 -10.48 14.72 4.44
C THR A 186 -9.80 15.94 5.09
N THR A 187 -9.80 16.00 6.43
CA THR A 187 -9.14 17.06 7.20
C THR A 187 -7.64 17.12 6.92
N LEU A 188 -6.96 15.97 6.90
CA LEU A 188 -5.52 15.90 6.61
C LEU A 188 -5.18 16.36 5.18
N SER A 189 -5.98 15.97 4.19
CA SER A 189 -5.84 16.43 2.80
C SER A 189 -5.98 17.94 2.69
N HIS A 190 -6.98 18.51 3.37
CA HIS A 190 -7.22 19.94 3.40
C HIS A 190 -6.06 20.71 4.05
N GLN A 191 -5.50 20.19 5.15
CA GLN A 191 -4.34 20.78 5.82
C GLN A 191 -3.08 20.71 4.95
N LEU A 192 -2.82 19.56 4.32
CA LEU A 192 -1.66 19.37 3.45
C LEU A 192 -1.67 20.34 2.26
N ALA A 193 -2.85 20.64 1.72
CA ALA A 193 -3.03 21.58 0.61
C ALA A 193 -3.15 23.05 1.04
N GLY A 194 -2.78 23.39 2.29
CA GLY A 194 -2.70 24.78 2.76
C GLY A 194 -4.05 25.40 3.13
N GLY A 195 -5.03 24.59 3.53
CA GLY A 195 -6.33 25.07 3.97
C GLY A 195 -7.37 25.21 2.83
N LYS A 196 -7.12 24.57 1.69
CA LYS A 196 -8.06 24.42 0.59
C LYS A 196 -7.78 23.09 -0.12
N PHE A 197 -8.81 22.39 -0.59
CA PHE A 197 -8.58 21.21 -1.43
C PHE A 197 -7.81 21.56 -2.72
N ASP A 198 -7.09 20.55 -3.22
CA ASP A 198 -6.38 20.68 -4.50
C ASP A 198 -7.37 20.91 -5.67
N HIS A 199 -6.85 21.23 -6.85
CA HIS A 199 -7.67 21.30 -8.05
C HIS A 199 -8.47 20.01 -8.25
N ALA A 200 -9.78 20.15 -8.45
CA ALA A 200 -10.74 19.05 -8.56
C ALA A 200 -10.30 17.97 -9.56
N ASP A 201 -9.72 18.35 -10.70
CA ASP A 201 -9.23 17.41 -11.72
C ASP A 201 -8.06 16.52 -11.24
N ARG A 202 -7.35 16.91 -10.18
CA ARG A 202 -6.26 16.13 -9.56
C ARG A 202 -6.72 15.27 -8.38
N LEU A 203 -7.92 15.50 -7.88
CA LEU A 203 -8.49 14.70 -6.80
C LEU A 203 -8.98 13.35 -7.35
N PHE A 204 -8.95 12.32 -6.50
CA PHE A 204 -9.46 11.01 -6.88
C PHE A 204 -10.96 11.10 -7.16
N HIS A 205 -11.40 10.74 -8.36
CA HIS A 205 -12.82 10.86 -8.74
C HIS A 205 -13.29 9.84 -9.78
N ASP A 206 -12.39 9.09 -10.41
CA ASP A 206 -12.71 8.11 -11.45
C ASP A 206 -11.72 6.95 -11.33
N VAL A 207 -12.23 5.73 -11.12
CA VAL A 207 -11.40 4.51 -11.02
C VAL A 207 -10.69 4.23 -12.35
N ALA A 208 -11.39 4.34 -13.47
CA ALA A 208 -10.79 4.11 -14.80
C ALA A 208 -9.80 5.24 -15.16
N GLY A 209 -10.06 6.45 -14.68
CA GLY A 209 -9.14 7.58 -14.74
C GLY A 209 -7.87 7.34 -13.92
N ALA A 210 -8.00 6.85 -12.68
CA ALA A 210 -6.86 6.51 -11.83
C ALA A 210 -6.00 5.39 -12.42
N TRP A 211 -6.62 4.33 -12.94
CA TRP A 211 -5.90 3.26 -13.66
C TRP A 211 -5.13 3.80 -14.86
N ARG A 212 -5.79 4.59 -15.73
CA ARG A 212 -5.12 5.25 -16.86
C ARG A 212 -3.97 6.14 -16.41
N GLY A 213 -4.15 6.90 -15.32
CA GLY A 213 -3.09 7.71 -14.73
C GLY A 213 -1.85 6.87 -14.43
N VAL A 214 -2.02 5.81 -13.64
CA VAL A 214 -0.90 4.94 -13.25
C VAL A 214 -0.30 4.13 -14.39
N THR A 215 -0.99 3.97 -15.53
CA THR A 215 -0.47 3.28 -16.73
C THR A 215 0.09 4.21 -17.80
N SER A 216 -0.26 5.51 -17.80
CA SER A 216 0.09 6.43 -18.90
C SER A 216 0.94 7.64 -18.47
N ASP A 217 0.78 8.15 -17.24
CA ASP A 217 1.54 9.31 -16.76
C ASP A 217 2.92 8.88 -16.24
N ALA A 218 4.00 9.49 -16.75
CA ALA A 218 5.37 9.17 -16.34
C ALA A 218 5.68 9.52 -14.87
N SER A 219 4.86 10.36 -14.23
CA SER A 219 4.99 10.76 -12.83
C SER A 219 4.09 9.95 -11.88
N ASP A 220 3.20 9.11 -12.42
CA ASP A 220 2.22 8.36 -11.64
C ASP A 220 2.50 6.86 -11.64
N VAL A 221 3.06 6.35 -10.54
CA VAL A 221 3.33 4.91 -10.34
C VAL A 221 2.68 4.37 -9.07
N LYS A 222 1.54 4.93 -8.66
CA LYS A 222 0.84 4.56 -7.43
C LYS A 222 0.39 3.10 -7.47
N GLU A 223 0.69 2.37 -6.41
CA GLU A 223 0.02 1.12 -6.07
C GLU A 223 -1.17 1.40 -5.16
N LEU A 224 -1.98 0.38 -4.90
CA LEU A 224 -3.20 0.49 -4.11
C LEU A 224 -2.94 0.43 -2.59
N ILE A 225 -3.99 0.76 -1.84
CA ILE A 225 -4.10 0.59 -0.39
C ILE A 225 -5.04 -0.59 -0.06
N PRO A 226 -4.94 -1.19 1.15
CA PRO A 226 -5.79 -2.32 1.55
C PRO A 226 -7.29 -2.05 1.43
N GLU A 227 -7.72 -0.82 1.71
CA GLU A 227 -9.12 -0.37 1.74
C GLU A 227 -9.85 -0.61 0.42
N TRP A 228 -9.12 -0.68 -0.70
CA TRP A 228 -9.66 -1.05 -2.01
C TRP A 228 -10.36 -2.42 -2.04
N TYR A 229 -10.02 -3.28 -1.08
CA TYR A 229 -10.50 -4.66 -1.00
C TYR A 229 -11.47 -4.92 0.16
N TYR A 230 -11.84 -3.90 0.93
CA TYR A 230 -12.83 -4.07 2.01
C TYR A 230 -13.64 -2.83 2.42
N LEU A 231 -13.31 -1.61 1.96
CA LEU A 231 -13.90 -0.36 2.47
C LEU A 231 -14.69 0.39 1.39
N PRO A 232 -15.95 0.04 1.12
CA PRO A 232 -16.76 0.69 0.08
C PRO A 232 -17.01 2.18 0.35
N GLU A 233 -17.00 2.61 1.61
CA GLU A 233 -17.28 4.00 2.02
C GLU A 233 -16.27 5.00 1.44
N MET A 234 -15.04 4.57 1.10
CA MET A 234 -14.03 5.48 0.53
C MET A 234 -14.40 5.99 -0.87
N PHE A 235 -15.35 5.34 -1.55
CA PHE A 235 -15.84 5.75 -2.88
C PHE A 235 -17.07 6.65 -2.82
N SER A 236 -17.67 6.87 -1.64
CA SER A 236 -18.89 7.65 -1.47
C SER A 236 -18.64 8.94 -0.70
N ASN A 237 -19.19 10.05 -1.18
CA ASN A 237 -19.16 11.32 -0.45
C ASN A 237 -20.32 11.41 0.55
N VAL A 238 -20.35 10.53 1.55
CA VAL A 238 -21.43 10.47 2.55
C VAL A 238 -21.50 11.73 3.43
N ASN A 239 -20.39 12.46 3.53
CA ASN A 239 -20.28 13.68 4.32
C ASN A 239 -20.68 14.94 3.53
N HIS A 240 -21.05 14.81 2.25
CA HIS A 240 -21.40 15.92 1.36
C HIS A 240 -20.35 17.04 1.34
N VAL A 241 -19.07 16.67 1.35
CA VAL A 241 -17.95 17.61 1.32
C VAL A 241 -17.90 18.27 -0.06
N ASP A 242 -17.72 19.59 -0.09
CA ASP A 242 -17.49 20.34 -1.34
C ASP A 242 -16.02 20.22 -1.76
N PHE A 243 -15.77 19.36 -2.74
CA PHE A 243 -14.45 19.18 -3.36
C PHE A 243 -14.23 20.09 -4.58
N GLY A 244 -15.17 20.99 -4.86
CA GLY A 244 -15.14 21.91 -6.00
C GLY A 244 -15.56 21.28 -7.33
N ASN A 245 -15.40 22.06 -8.39
CA ASN A 245 -15.80 21.68 -9.75
C ASN A 245 -14.58 21.38 -10.62
N ARG A 246 -14.68 20.33 -11.43
CA ARG A 246 -13.74 20.03 -12.51
C ARG A 246 -13.78 21.11 -13.59
N GLN A 247 -12.75 21.17 -14.43
CA GLN A 247 -12.74 22.04 -15.62
C GLN A 247 -13.92 21.79 -16.57
N SER A 248 -14.47 20.57 -16.57
CA SER A 248 -15.69 20.22 -17.31
C SER A 248 -16.97 20.86 -16.74
N GLY A 249 -16.89 21.54 -15.59
CA GLY A 249 -18.03 22.11 -14.87
C GLY A 249 -18.74 21.11 -13.95
N GLN A 250 -18.34 19.84 -13.96
CA GLN A 250 -18.93 18.83 -13.08
C GLN A 250 -18.41 18.97 -11.64
N ALA A 251 -19.32 19.10 -10.69
CA ALA A 251 -19.01 19.02 -9.26
C ALA A 251 -18.45 17.66 -8.88
N LEU A 252 -17.40 17.66 -8.08
CA LEU A 252 -16.73 16.45 -7.62
C LEU A 252 -17.46 15.92 -6.38
N ASP A 253 -17.91 14.67 -6.45
CA ASP A 253 -18.70 14.02 -5.39
C ASP A 253 -18.19 12.58 -5.17
N SER A 254 -19.07 11.58 -5.17
CA SER A 254 -18.72 10.16 -5.12
C SER A 254 -17.89 9.75 -6.33
N VAL A 255 -17.02 8.77 -6.15
CA VAL A 255 -16.09 8.29 -7.19
C VAL A 255 -16.88 7.60 -8.30
N VAL A 256 -16.56 7.92 -9.55
CA VAL A 256 -17.07 7.23 -10.73
C VAL A 256 -16.50 5.82 -10.77
N LEU A 257 -17.40 4.84 -10.68
CA LEU A 257 -17.07 3.43 -10.70
C LEU A 257 -17.08 2.87 -12.13
N PRO A 258 -16.39 1.74 -12.38
CA PRO A 258 -16.47 1.03 -13.66
C PRO A 258 -17.90 0.59 -13.98
N PRO A 259 -18.27 0.47 -15.27
CA PRO A 259 -19.62 0.07 -15.66
C PRO A 259 -20.08 -1.30 -15.11
N TRP A 260 -19.14 -2.20 -14.87
CA TRP A 260 -19.41 -3.52 -14.31
C TRP A 260 -19.73 -3.50 -12.80
N ALA A 261 -19.53 -2.38 -12.09
CA ALA A 261 -19.85 -2.24 -10.67
C ALA A 261 -21.16 -1.46 -10.48
N LYS A 262 -22.12 -2.07 -9.79
CA LYS A 262 -23.43 -1.44 -9.53
C LYS A 262 -23.35 -0.31 -8.52
N ASP A 263 -22.53 -0.50 -7.50
CA ASP A 263 -22.33 0.41 -6.38
C ASP A 263 -20.96 0.13 -5.73
N PRO A 264 -20.52 0.94 -4.74
CA PRO A 264 -19.24 0.73 -4.08
C PRO A 264 -19.08 -0.63 -3.38
N PHE A 265 -20.17 -1.22 -2.88
CA PHE A 265 -20.13 -2.53 -2.22
C PHE A 265 -19.85 -3.64 -3.24
N ASP A 266 -20.56 -3.61 -4.38
CA ASP A 266 -20.34 -4.53 -5.50
C ASP A 266 -18.93 -4.34 -6.10
N PHE A 267 -18.45 -3.10 -6.20
CA PHE A 267 -17.07 -2.81 -6.62
C PHE A 267 -16.04 -3.48 -5.70
N VAL A 268 -16.12 -3.22 -4.39
CA VAL A 268 -15.18 -3.78 -3.41
C VAL A 268 -15.27 -5.31 -3.36
N ALA A 269 -16.49 -5.86 -3.38
CA ALA A 269 -16.71 -7.31 -3.40
C ALA A 269 -16.04 -7.97 -4.62
N LYS A 270 -16.17 -7.39 -5.81
CA LYS A 270 -15.52 -7.88 -7.03
C LYS A 270 -14.00 -7.73 -7.00
N ASN A 271 -13.47 -6.63 -6.47
CA ASN A 271 -12.02 -6.49 -6.27
C ASN A 271 -11.49 -7.53 -5.29
N ARG A 272 -12.21 -7.81 -4.18
CA ARG A 272 -11.81 -8.86 -3.24
C ARG A 272 -11.88 -10.24 -3.91
N ALA A 273 -12.93 -10.53 -4.67
CA ALA A 273 -13.03 -11.78 -5.43
C ALA A 273 -11.90 -11.93 -6.47
N ALA A 274 -11.50 -10.83 -7.12
CA ALA A 274 -10.37 -10.83 -8.03
C ALA A 274 -9.04 -11.08 -7.30
N LEU A 275 -8.80 -10.44 -6.15
CA LEU A 275 -7.60 -10.65 -5.33
C LEU A 275 -7.49 -12.09 -4.82
N GLU A 276 -8.60 -12.73 -4.48
CA GLU A 276 -8.64 -14.13 -4.02
C GLU A 276 -8.78 -15.15 -5.16
N SER A 277 -8.68 -14.72 -6.44
CA SER A 277 -8.84 -15.63 -7.57
C SER A 277 -7.66 -16.61 -7.71
N GLU A 278 -7.88 -17.71 -8.43
CA GLU A 278 -6.80 -18.63 -8.81
C GLU A 278 -5.70 -17.95 -9.61
N HIS A 279 -6.10 -17.04 -10.52
CA HIS A 279 -5.15 -16.28 -11.32
C HIS A 279 -4.20 -15.47 -10.43
N VAL A 280 -4.72 -14.72 -9.45
CA VAL A 280 -3.86 -13.95 -8.54
C VAL A 280 -3.05 -14.89 -7.65
N SER A 281 -3.65 -15.94 -7.10
CA SER A 281 -2.94 -16.89 -6.23
C SER A 281 -1.72 -17.53 -6.90
N GLN A 282 -1.80 -17.81 -8.21
CA GLN A 282 -0.69 -18.35 -8.99
C GLN A 282 0.42 -17.33 -9.29
N HIS A 283 0.14 -16.02 -9.26
CA HIS A 283 1.08 -14.99 -9.73
C HIS A 283 1.49 -13.96 -8.65
N LEU A 284 0.79 -13.89 -7.51
CA LEU A 284 0.99 -12.86 -6.47
C LEU A 284 2.41 -12.83 -5.91
N HIS A 285 3.07 -13.98 -5.85
CA HIS A 285 4.46 -14.09 -5.40
C HIS A 285 5.42 -13.26 -6.27
N HIS A 286 5.13 -13.05 -7.56
CA HIS A 286 5.95 -12.18 -8.41
C HIS A 286 5.83 -10.71 -8.04
N TRP A 287 4.64 -10.25 -7.61
CA TRP A 287 4.47 -8.89 -7.12
C TRP A 287 5.16 -8.71 -5.77
N ILE A 288 5.07 -9.72 -4.90
CA ILE A 288 5.79 -9.75 -3.61
C ILE A 288 7.30 -9.61 -3.85
N ASP A 289 7.85 -10.27 -4.87
CA ASP A 289 9.27 -10.13 -5.24
C ASP A 289 9.67 -8.68 -5.57
N LEU A 290 8.78 -7.91 -6.21
CA LEU A 290 9.03 -6.50 -6.55
C LEU A 290 9.01 -5.60 -5.31
N ILE A 291 8.06 -5.82 -4.41
CA ILE A 291 7.83 -4.90 -3.28
C ILE A 291 8.63 -5.27 -2.03
N PHE A 292 8.72 -6.55 -1.69
CA PHE A 292 9.31 -7.06 -0.45
C PHE A 292 10.46 -8.04 -0.68
N GLY A 293 10.57 -8.62 -1.88
CA GLY A 293 11.51 -9.69 -2.17
C GLY A 293 12.74 -9.24 -2.96
N HIS A 294 13.29 -10.19 -3.72
CA HIS A 294 14.62 -10.06 -4.30
C HIS A 294 14.71 -9.06 -5.47
N LYS A 295 13.58 -8.64 -6.05
CA LYS A 295 13.52 -7.63 -7.13
C LYS A 295 13.30 -6.21 -6.61
N GLN A 296 13.35 -5.99 -5.29
CA GLN A 296 13.25 -4.65 -4.71
C GLN A 296 14.51 -3.81 -4.94
N ARG A 297 15.70 -4.43 -5.03
CA ARG A 297 16.99 -3.73 -5.13
C ARG A 297 18.00 -4.45 -6.01
N GLY A 298 19.05 -3.73 -6.40
CA GLY A 298 20.19 -4.26 -7.14
C GLY A 298 19.82 -4.68 -8.56
N ARG A 299 20.64 -5.55 -9.16
CA ARG A 299 20.51 -5.93 -10.58
C ARG A 299 19.15 -6.56 -10.94
N ALA A 300 18.54 -7.29 -10.00
CA ALA A 300 17.21 -7.87 -10.22
C ALA A 300 16.12 -6.79 -10.33
N ALA A 301 16.25 -5.69 -9.58
CA ALA A 301 15.36 -4.53 -9.71
C ALA A 301 15.58 -3.81 -11.03
N GLU A 302 16.83 -3.61 -11.45
CA GLU A 302 17.16 -3.01 -12.75
C GLU A 302 16.57 -3.82 -13.91
N CYS A 303 16.75 -5.14 -13.91
CA CYS A 303 16.19 -6.01 -14.94
C CYS A 303 14.64 -6.03 -14.96
N ALA A 304 14.00 -5.72 -13.83
CA ALA A 304 12.55 -5.65 -13.71
C ALA A 304 11.99 -4.23 -13.90
N ALA A 305 12.84 -3.25 -14.23
CA ALA A 305 12.52 -1.82 -14.27
C ALA A 305 11.88 -1.30 -12.97
N ASN A 306 12.38 -1.73 -11.81
CA ASN A 306 11.81 -1.50 -10.48
C ASN A 306 12.76 -0.69 -9.57
N VAL A 307 13.40 0.35 -10.11
CA VAL A 307 14.36 1.21 -9.38
C VAL A 307 13.80 2.60 -9.18
#